data_AF-A0A7L8RUG0-F1
#
_entry.id   AF-A0A7L8RUG0-F1
#
_cell.length_a   1.000
_cell.length_b   1.000
_cell.length_c   1.000
_cell.angle_alpha   90.00
_cell.angle_beta   90.00
_cell.angle_gamma   90.00
#
_symmetry.space_group_name_H-M   'P 1'
#
loop_
_entity.id
_entity.type
_entity.pdbx_description
1 polymer ?
#
loop_
_entity_poly.entity_id
_entity_poly.type
_entity_poly.pdbx_seq_one_letter_code
_entity_poly.pdbx_strand_id
1 'polypeptide(L)'
;MTTFRNHVIRGNALFLILASAGGLVTDIAGSFFGHGAEATLLAGSPGAGIGFIEAHGLALIIGIAAWGSAYARQWHLGLASVHALLASVNLLFWQYFVAIGLLTVGYSTTILHITLIVAHLIALAIPVHAPRHLVTDTCS
;
A
#
# COMPACT_ATOMS: atom_id res chain seq x y z
N MET A 1 -16.01 -14.77 -9.36
CA MET A 1 -15.68 -14.28 -8.00
C MET A 1 -14.18 -14.25 -7.70
N THR A 2 -13.36 -15.16 -8.25
CA THR A 2 -11.88 -15.07 -8.25
C THR A 2 -11.36 -13.82 -8.98
N THR A 3 -12.07 -13.38 -10.02
CA THR A 3 -11.75 -12.19 -10.83
C THR A 3 -11.69 -10.90 -10.01
N PHE A 4 -12.69 -10.63 -9.16
CA PHE A 4 -12.71 -9.44 -8.29
C PHE A 4 -11.52 -9.40 -7.32
N ARG A 5 -11.22 -10.53 -6.68
CA ARG A 5 -10.12 -10.64 -5.70
C ARG A 5 -8.76 -10.41 -6.35
N ASN A 6 -8.56 -10.97 -7.55
CA ASN A 6 -7.38 -10.70 -8.38
C ASN A 6 -7.31 -9.23 -8.82
N HIS A 7 -8.44 -8.60 -9.16
CA HIS A 7 -8.47 -7.18 -9.50
C HIS A 7 -8.11 -6.28 -8.31
N VAL A 8 -8.54 -6.63 -7.09
CA VAL A 8 -8.15 -5.90 -5.87
C VAL A 8 -6.63 -5.98 -5.68
N ILE A 9 -6.03 -7.16 -5.82
CA ILE A 9 -4.57 -7.32 -5.69
C ILE A 9 -3.83 -6.52 -6.79
N ARG A 10 -4.26 -6.61 -8.05
CA ARG A 10 -3.61 -5.91 -9.16
C ARG A 10 -3.78 -4.39 -9.09
N GLY A 11 -4.98 -3.91 -8.73
CA GLY A 11 -5.25 -2.50 -8.53
C GLY A 11 -4.43 -1.93 -7.39
N ASN A 12 -4.31 -2.67 -6.28
CA ASN A 12 -3.42 -2.29 -5.19
C ASN A 12 -1.94 -2.29 -5.63
N ALA A 13 -1.48 -3.35 -6.29
CA ALA A 13 -0.12 -3.42 -6.79
C ALA A 13 0.24 -2.23 -7.69
N LEU A 14 -0.66 -1.84 -8.60
CA LEU A 14 -0.48 -0.66 -9.43
C LEU A 14 -0.39 0.63 -8.60
N PHE A 15 -1.30 0.79 -7.64
CA PHE A 15 -1.27 1.95 -6.75
C PHE A 15 0.05 2.03 -5.97
N LEU A 16 0.48 0.93 -5.35
CA LEU A 16 1.74 0.86 -4.62
C LEU A 16 2.90 1.24 -5.53
N ILE A 17 3.02 0.64 -6.72
CA ILE A 17 4.11 0.93 -7.66
C ILE A 17 4.14 2.42 -8.04
N LEU A 18 3.01 3.00 -8.45
CA LEU A 18 2.97 4.38 -8.91
C LEU A 18 3.23 5.37 -7.78
N ALA A 19 2.58 5.19 -6.64
CA ALA A 19 2.72 6.07 -5.49
C ALA A 19 4.14 5.98 -4.89
N SER A 20 4.68 4.78 -4.77
CA SER A 20 6.02 4.57 -4.21
C SER A 20 7.13 4.98 -5.17
N ALA A 21 6.94 4.83 -6.49
CA ALA A 21 7.90 5.36 -7.46
C ALA A 21 7.93 6.90 -7.42
N GLY A 22 6.75 7.53 -7.35
CA GLY A 22 6.64 8.99 -7.18
C GLY A 22 7.30 9.47 -5.89
N GLY A 23 6.98 8.82 -4.77
CA GLY A 23 7.58 9.11 -3.46
C GLY A 23 9.10 8.90 -3.45
N LEU A 24 9.59 7.79 -3.99
CA LEU A 24 11.04 7.52 -4.02
C LEU A 24 11.80 8.55 -4.87
N VAL A 25 11.22 9.05 -5.96
CA VAL A 25 11.80 10.14 -6.74
C VAL A 25 11.88 11.42 -5.91
N THR A 26 10.83 11.75 -5.14
CA THR A 26 10.87 12.90 -4.24
C THR A 26 11.90 12.72 -3.12
N ASP A 27 12.00 11.52 -2.54
CA ASP A 27 12.95 11.21 -1.47
C ASP A 27 14.39 11.38 -1.92
N ILE A 28 14.71 10.88 -3.12
CA ILE A 28 16.04 11.01 -3.71
C ILE A 28 16.33 12.48 -4.05
N ALA A 29 15.36 13.19 -4.63
CA ALA A 29 15.50 14.61 -4.95
C ALA A 29 15.72 15.48 -3.70
N GLY A 30 14.98 15.21 -2.62
CA GLY A 30 15.11 15.88 -1.33
C GLY A 30 16.42 15.55 -0.64
N SER A 31 16.76 14.26 -0.55
CA SER A 31 17.89 13.77 0.24
C SER A 31 19.26 14.05 -0.39
N PHE A 32 19.37 13.92 -1.71
CA PHE A 32 20.67 14.04 -2.40
C PHE A 32 20.87 15.38 -3.11
N PHE A 33 19.77 16.00 -3.57
CA PHE A 33 19.84 17.23 -4.37
C PHE A 33 19.29 18.46 -3.62
N GLY A 34 18.73 18.28 -2.42
CA GLY A 34 18.16 19.39 -1.64
C GLY A 34 16.96 20.05 -2.32
N HIS A 35 16.25 19.33 -3.18
CA HIS A 35 15.15 19.86 -3.97
C HIS A 35 13.79 19.42 -3.41
N GLY A 36 12.78 20.29 -3.56
CA GLY A 36 11.40 19.98 -3.20
C GLY A 36 11.06 20.18 -1.72
N ALA A 37 9.81 19.88 -1.37
CA ALA A 37 9.27 20.14 -0.03
C ALA A 37 9.96 19.29 1.06
N GLU A 38 10.51 18.14 0.66
CA GLU A 38 11.22 17.23 1.55
C GLU A 38 12.60 17.76 1.98
N ALA A 39 13.26 18.57 1.16
CA ALA A 39 14.52 19.21 1.53
C ALA A 39 14.36 20.12 2.76
N THR A 40 13.20 20.76 2.92
CA THR A 40 12.86 21.56 4.11
C THR A 40 12.74 20.69 5.37
N LEU A 41 12.21 19.47 5.23
CA LEU A 41 12.10 18.48 6.31
C LEU A 41 13.48 17.93 6.71
N LEU A 42 14.29 17.58 5.71
CA LEU A 42 15.62 16.99 5.91
C LEU A 42 16.65 17.98 6.44
N ALA A 43 16.48 19.28 6.18
CA ALA A 43 17.33 20.33 6.77
C ALA A 43 17.29 20.33 8.31
N GLY A 44 16.15 19.94 8.91
CA GLY A 44 15.99 19.81 10.37
C GLY A 44 16.25 18.39 10.91
N SER A 45 16.26 17.37 10.05
CA SER A 45 16.49 15.98 10.44
C SER A 45 17.00 15.14 9.25
N PRO A 46 18.31 15.23 8.91
CA PRO A 46 18.85 14.56 7.73
C PRO A 46 18.69 13.03 7.76
N GLY A 47 18.65 12.44 8.96
CA GLY A 47 18.45 11.00 9.15
C GLY A 47 17.06 10.50 8.77
N ALA A 48 16.05 11.37 8.67
CA ALA A 48 14.70 10.99 8.27
C ALA A 48 14.63 10.51 6.81
N GLY A 49 15.56 10.96 5.95
CA GLY A 49 15.60 10.57 4.54
C GLY A 49 15.83 9.08 4.33
N ILE A 50 16.58 8.43 5.21
CA ILE A 50 16.76 6.97 5.18
C ILE A 50 15.39 6.28 5.34
N GLY A 51 14.61 6.72 6.32
CA GLY A 51 13.29 6.17 6.60
C GLY A 51 12.30 6.36 5.44
N PHE A 52 12.33 7.52 4.77
CA PHE A 52 11.48 7.76 3.60
C PHE A 52 11.87 6.86 2.42
N ILE A 53 13.16 6.82 2.07
CA ILE A 53 13.68 5.98 0.98
C ILE A 53 13.38 4.50 1.23
N GLU A 54 13.59 4.01 2.45
CA GLU A 54 13.29 2.63 2.81
C GLU A 54 11.79 2.34 2.75
N ALA A 55 10.93 3.25 3.23
CA ALA A 55 9.48 3.07 3.22
C ALA A 55 8.93 3.03 1.78
N HIS A 56 9.29 3.99 0.94
CA HIS A 56 8.86 4.00 -0.46
C HIS A 56 9.52 2.87 -1.26
N GLY A 57 10.80 2.59 -1.02
CA GLY A 57 11.50 1.47 -1.66
C GLY A 57 10.85 0.12 -1.35
N LEU A 58 10.52 -0.14 -0.08
CA LEU A 58 9.84 -1.37 0.32
C LEU A 58 8.42 -1.46 -0.25
N ALA A 59 7.68 -0.35 -0.27
CA ALA A 59 6.36 -0.29 -0.89
C ALA A 59 6.42 -0.62 -2.40
N LEU A 60 7.46 -0.15 -3.10
CA LEU A 60 7.69 -0.45 -4.51
C LEU A 60 7.95 -1.94 -4.72
N ILE A 61 8.84 -2.54 -3.93
CA ILE A 61 9.17 -3.98 -3.99
C ILE A 61 7.91 -4.82 -3.74
N ILE A 62 7.11 -4.48 -2.72
CA ILE A 62 5.86 -5.16 -2.40
C ILE A 62 4.86 -5.02 -3.56
N GLY A 63 4.74 -3.84 -4.14
CA GLY A 63 3.87 -3.59 -5.30
C GLY A 63 4.25 -4.45 -6.50
N ILE A 64 5.53 -4.51 -6.86
CA ILE A 64 6.04 -5.35 -7.95
C ILE A 64 5.79 -6.83 -7.66
N ALA A 65 6.07 -7.29 -6.44
CA ALA A 65 5.86 -8.68 -6.04
C ALA A 65 4.37 -9.06 -6.11
N ALA A 66 3.48 -8.17 -5.67
CA ALA A 66 2.04 -8.37 -5.73
C ALA A 66 1.49 -8.38 -7.17
N TRP A 67 2.08 -7.60 -8.08
CA TRP A 67 1.64 -7.51 -9.49
C TRP A 67 1.66 -8.86 -10.22
N GLY A 68 2.73 -9.65 -10.01
CA GLY A 68 2.90 -10.98 -10.61
C GLY A 68 2.18 -12.11 -9.88
N SER A 69 1.52 -11.82 -8.76
CA SER A 69 0.96 -12.86 -7.89
C SER A 69 -0.40 -13.38 -8.36
N ALA A 70 -0.61 -14.69 -8.18
CA ALA A 70 -1.94 -15.29 -8.26
C ALA A 70 -2.70 -15.07 -6.94
N TYR A 71 -4.03 -15.16 -6.98
CA TYR A 71 -4.87 -15.09 -5.78
C TYR A 71 -4.33 -15.98 -4.65
N ALA A 72 -4.04 -15.36 -3.51
CA ALA A 72 -3.79 -16.08 -2.28
C ALA A 72 -4.30 -15.27 -1.08
N ARG A 73 -4.84 -15.95 -0.07
CA ARG A 73 -5.35 -15.32 1.14
C ARG A 73 -4.27 -14.49 1.86
N GLN A 74 -3.06 -15.02 1.92
CA GLN A 74 -1.88 -14.34 2.47
C GLN A 74 -1.56 -13.01 1.78
N TRP A 75 -1.80 -12.86 0.47
CA TRP A 75 -1.61 -11.59 -0.22
C TRP A 75 -2.59 -10.53 0.25
N HIS A 76 -3.88 -10.88 0.44
CA HIS A 76 -4.84 -9.91 0.98
C HIS A 76 -4.53 -9.51 2.41
N LEU A 77 -4.10 -10.45 3.26
CA LEU A 77 -3.69 -10.14 4.64
C LEU A 77 -2.44 -9.27 4.67
N GLY A 78 -1.41 -9.64 3.92
CA GLY A 78 -0.15 -8.89 3.86
C GLY A 78 -0.36 -7.47 3.35
N LEU A 79 -1.10 -7.31 2.25
CA LEU A 79 -1.40 -5.99 1.69
C LEU A 79 -2.29 -5.13 2.61
N ALA A 80 -3.27 -5.74 3.30
CA ALA A 80 -4.04 -5.02 4.31
C ALA A 80 -3.13 -4.52 5.46
N SER A 81 -2.22 -5.36 5.94
CA SER A 81 -1.26 -4.98 6.99
C SER A 81 -0.32 -3.86 6.55
N VAL A 82 0.18 -3.90 5.31
CA VAL A 82 1.00 -2.83 4.73
C VAL A 82 0.24 -1.51 4.75
N HIS A 83 -1.01 -1.48 4.27
CA HIS A 83 -1.78 -0.24 4.29
C HIS A 83 -2.18 0.21 5.69
N ALA A 84 -2.43 -0.72 6.62
CA ALA A 84 -2.68 -0.37 8.00
C ALA A 84 -1.45 0.31 8.63
N LEU A 85 -0.25 -0.20 8.36
CA LEU A 85 0.99 0.43 8.79
C LEU A 85 1.15 1.82 8.16
N LEU A 86 1.01 1.95 6.84
CA LEU A 86 1.17 3.22 6.13
C LEU A 86 0.14 4.29 6.59
N ALA A 87 -1.13 3.91 6.74
CA ALA A 87 -2.15 4.80 7.27
C ALA A 87 -1.84 5.24 8.71
N SER A 88 -1.36 4.32 9.55
CA SER A 88 -1.01 4.63 10.94
C SER A 88 0.18 5.58 11.02
N VAL A 89 1.20 5.37 10.18
CA VAL A 89 2.36 6.26 10.08
C VAL A 89 1.93 7.65 9.58
N ASN A 90 1.07 7.74 8.56
CA ASN A 90 0.55 9.03 8.09
C ASN A 90 -0.15 9.82 9.21
N LEU A 91 -0.95 9.15 10.05
CA LEU A 91 -1.65 9.79 11.17
C LEU A 91 -0.70 10.16 12.31
N LEU A 92 0.24 9.27 12.67
CA LEU A 92 1.19 9.51 13.76
C LEU A 92 2.15 10.65 13.43
N PHE A 93 2.61 10.73 12.17
CA PHE A 93 3.56 11.72 11.69
C PHE A 93 2.87 12.85 10.89
N TRP A 94 1.60 13.11 11.16
CA TRP A 94 0.78 14.10 10.43
C TRP A 94 1.43 15.48 10.31
N GLN A 95 2.21 15.87 11.32
CA GLN A 95 2.93 17.14 11.36
C GLN A 95 3.91 17.32 10.21
N TYR A 96 4.42 16.24 9.61
CA TYR A 96 5.27 16.33 8.42
C TYR A 96 4.50 16.90 7.23
N PHE A 97 3.25 16.47 7.00
CA PHE A 97 2.41 17.05 5.94
C PHE A 97 2.10 18.53 6.17
N VAL A 98 1.93 18.93 7.44
CA VAL A 98 1.75 20.34 7.82
C VAL A 98 3.00 21.13 7.50
N ALA A 99 4.17 20.66 7.95
CA ALA A 99 5.45 21.34 7.83
C ALA A 99 5.87 21.60 6.38
N ILE A 100 5.56 20.67 5.47
CA ILE A 100 5.91 20.77 4.05
C ILE A 100 4.75 21.27 3.18
N GLY A 101 3.62 21.65 3.78
CA GLY A 101 2.46 22.19 3.06
C GLY A 101 1.73 21.20 2.15
N LEU A 102 1.89 19.89 2.37
CA LEU A 102 1.31 18.82 1.55
C LEU A 102 0.08 18.16 2.18
N LEU A 103 -0.77 18.94 2.85
CA LEU A 103 -1.97 18.43 3.51
C LEU A 103 -2.92 17.69 2.56
N THR A 104 -3.12 18.19 1.34
CA THR A 104 -3.96 17.52 0.33
C THR A 104 -3.44 16.13 -0.01
N VAL A 105 -2.11 15.96 -0.10
CA VAL A 105 -1.47 14.66 -0.33
C VAL A 105 -1.66 13.76 0.90
N GLY A 106 -1.46 14.30 2.10
CA GLY A 106 -1.68 13.58 3.37
C GLY A 106 -3.10 13.04 3.51
N TYR A 107 -4.12 13.87 3.25
CA TYR A 107 -5.52 13.42 3.26
C TYR A 107 -5.79 12.34 2.21
N SER A 108 -5.38 12.59 0.96
CA SER A 108 -5.67 11.69 -0.17
C SER A 108 -5.04 10.31 0.03
N THR A 109 -3.76 10.28 0.41
CA THR A 109 -3.03 9.03 0.65
C THR A 109 -3.58 8.25 1.84
N THR A 110 -3.93 8.95 2.93
CA THR A 110 -4.50 8.31 4.13
C THR A 110 -5.86 7.67 3.84
N ILE A 111 -6.75 8.40 3.15
CA ILE A 111 -8.07 7.88 2.73
C ILE A 111 -7.89 6.67 1.82
N LEU A 112 -6.95 6.73 0.88
CA LEU A 112 -6.70 5.64 -0.06
C LEU A 112 -6.16 4.39 0.66
N HIS A 113 -5.24 4.55 1.61
CA HIS A 113 -4.79 3.43 2.45
C HIS A 113 -5.95 2.79 3.21
N ILE A 114 -6.77 3.58 3.89
CA ILE A 114 -7.94 3.07 4.63
C ILE A 114 -8.90 2.32 3.69
N THR A 115 -9.16 2.89 2.51
CA THR A 115 -10.02 2.26 1.49
C THR A 115 -9.47 0.92 1.03
N LEU A 116 -8.15 0.82 0.81
CA LEU A 116 -7.50 -0.42 0.40
C LEU A 116 -7.50 -1.47 1.53
N ILE A 117 -7.33 -1.08 2.79
CA ILE A 117 -7.52 -1.98 3.94
C ILE A 117 -8.92 -2.60 3.86
N VAL A 118 -9.96 -1.76 3.77
CA VAL A 118 -11.36 -2.22 3.71
C VAL A 118 -11.58 -3.13 2.50
N ALA A 119 -11.07 -2.78 1.33
CA ALA A 119 -11.20 -3.60 0.12
C ALA A 119 -10.56 -4.99 0.29
N HIS A 120 -9.38 -5.08 0.93
CA HIS A 120 -8.73 -6.36 1.22
C HIS A 120 -9.51 -7.19 2.26
N LEU A 121 -10.06 -6.55 3.30
CA LEU A 121 -10.89 -7.23 4.31
C LEU A 121 -12.20 -7.76 3.71
N ILE A 122 -12.87 -6.98 2.85
CA ILE A 122 -14.06 -7.44 2.11
C ILE A 122 -13.70 -8.62 1.22
N ALA A 123 -12.59 -8.54 0.48
CA ALA A 123 -12.14 -9.63 -0.38
C ALA A 123 -11.79 -10.92 0.42
N LEU A 124 -11.43 -10.81 1.71
CA LEU A 124 -11.23 -11.94 2.60
C LEU A 124 -12.54 -12.53 3.12
N ALA A 125 -13.55 -11.70 3.37
CA ALA A 125 -14.84 -12.11 3.93
C ALA A 125 -15.76 -12.83 2.94
N ILE A 126 -15.56 -12.67 1.62
CA ILE A 126 -16.38 -13.33 0.59
C ILE A 126 -16.11 -14.86 0.59
N PRO A 127 -17.12 -15.71 0.87
CA PRO A 127 -16.97 -17.17 0.86
C PRO A 127 -16.67 -17.71 -0.53
N VAL A 128 -15.80 -18.71 -0.63
CA VAL A 128 -15.64 -19.51 -1.85
C VAL A 128 -16.78 -20.53 -1.85
N HIS A 129 -17.78 -20.35 -2.72
CA HIS A 129 -18.77 -21.40 -2.96
C HIS A 129 -18.04 -22.61 -3.56
N ALA A 130 -17.92 -23.70 -2.81
CA ALA A 130 -17.49 -24.97 -3.36
C ALA A 130 -18.57 -25.48 -4.35
N PRO A 131 -18.18 -26.01 -5.53
CA PRO A 131 -19.15 -26.57 -6.46
C PRO A 131 -19.90 -27.73 -5.80
N ARG A 132 -21.24 -27.69 -5.86
CA ARG A 132 -22.17 -28.61 -5.21
C ARG A 132 -22.24 -30.01 -5.86
N HIS A 133 -21.20 -30.42 -6.60
CA HIS A 133 -21.19 -31.64 -7.42
C HIS A 133 -20.42 -32.81 -6.82
N LEU A 134 -19.92 -32.71 -5.58
CA LEU A 134 -19.15 -33.79 -4.92
C LEU A 134 -19.85 -34.42 -3.70
N VAL A 135 -21.17 -34.22 -3.53
CA VAL A 135 -21.91 -34.70 -2.34
C VAL A 135 -22.86 -35.87 -2.64
N THR A 136 -22.90 -36.38 -3.87
CA THR A 136 -23.71 -37.55 -4.22
C THR A 136 -22.84 -38.53 -4.98
N ASP A 137 -22.20 -39.49 -4.30
CA ASP A 137 -21.74 -40.78 -4.87
C ASP A 137 -21.12 -41.71 -3.80
N THR A 138 -21.72 -41.80 -2.61
CA THR A 138 -21.39 -42.87 -1.64
C THR A 138 -22.66 -43.38 -0.95
N CYS A 139 -23.52 -44.05 -1.70
CA CYS A 139 -24.54 -44.95 -1.15
C CYS A 139 -25.07 -45.87 -2.26
N SER A 140 -24.34 -46.93 -2.55
CA SER A 140 -24.84 -48.14 -3.23
C SER A 140 -23.82 -49.25 -3.09
#